data_AF-A0A0B2VVS1-F1
#
_entry.id   AF-A0A0B2VVS1-F1
#
_cell.length_a   1.000
_cell.length_b   1.000
_cell.length_c   1.000
_cell.angle_alpha   90.00
_cell.angle_beta   90.00
_cell.angle_gamma   90.00
#
_symmetry.space_group_name_H-M   'P 1'
#
loop_
_entity.id
_entity.type
_entity.pdbx_description
1 polymer ?
#
loop_
_entity_poly.entity_id
_entity_poly.type
_entity_poly.pdbx_seq_one_letter_code
_entity_poly.pdbx_strand_id
1 'polypeptide(L)'
;SEIVGMILSISTGRDELVEHIHERLRAVRKELDDGLVDMCKFEIMKQLTRDPSEYADIKAQPHAAVALRLNETGQFHFHRGDIVSYIICEDGTGNSAAQRAYHRSEIASRSELVVDILYYLAQQVHPVVCRLCEPIEETDAIQIAQALGIDSSAYHSHATINKDNDDLSLEFAHNFSRCRPFTFLCPYKDCGTKIEVRKTLQGEGLNVHLWLDACPQCKRSLLSYADYLTNQLCLAQMSAIREYYKSSFTCEDVVCAYRTRMHVLSWSREGAVCPKCHVSIMRREKTAAMLFEQQSFFHTLFDLPNALRNCTSEQQKKLRTRKDSNEVFSIHAGMLEICNGFLARNDFNRVSLAYLFSSMRTG
;
A
#
# COMPACT_ATOMS: atom_id res chain seq x y z
N SER A 1 9.93 -26.35 6.66
CA SER A 1 11.35 -26.48 6.24
C SER A 1 11.48 -26.93 4.78
N GLU A 2 10.44 -27.49 4.16
CA GLU A 2 10.47 -28.01 2.79
C GLU A 2 10.80 -26.95 1.72
N ILE A 3 10.20 -25.76 1.78
CA ILE A 3 10.47 -24.68 0.80
C ILE A 3 11.92 -24.21 0.87
N VAL A 4 12.49 -24.07 2.08
CA VAL A 4 13.90 -23.72 2.25
C VAL A 4 14.81 -24.84 1.69
N GLY A 5 14.45 -26.10 1.90
CA GLY A 5 15.16 -27.23 1.31
C GLY A 5 15.13 -27.24 -0.22
N MET A 6 14.00 -26.88 -0.83
CA MET A 6 13.86 -26.73 -2.28
C MET A 6 14.73 -25.57 -2.80
N ILE A 7 14.71 -24.41 -2.14
CA ILE A 7 15.53 -23.24 -2.53
C ILE A 7 17.03 -23.54 -2.44
N LEU A 8 17.45 -24.34 -1.44
CA LEU A 8 18.85 -24.72 -1.26
C LEU A 8 19.27 -25.92 -2.12
N SER A 9 18.35 -26.55 -2.85
CA SER A 9 18.66 -27.69 -3.72
C SER A 9 19.27 -27.20 -5.04
N ILE A 10 20.52 -27.58 -5.29
CA ILE A 10 21.37 -27.06 -6.39
C ILE A 10 20.97 -27.67 -7.76
N SER A 11 20.01 -28.59 -7.81
CA SER A 11 19.77 -29.47 -8.96
C SER A 11 18.66 -29.01 -9.93
N THR A 12 17.97 -27.90 -9.67
CA THR A 12 16.75 -27.53 -10.39
C THR A 12 16.88 -26.13 -10.99
N GLY A 13 16.41 -25.94 -12.23
CA GLY A 13 16.36 -24.62 -12.86
C GLY A 13 15.44 -23.66 -12.09
N ARG A 14 15.65 -22.34 -12.20
CA ARG A 14 14.86 -21.34 -11.44
C ARG A 14 13.36 -21.41 -11.75
N ASP A 15 13.00 -21.57 -13.02
CA ASP A 15 11.60 -21.68 -13.44
C ASP A 15 10.93 -22.94 -12.88
N GLU A 16 11.63 -24.08 -12.94
CA GLU A 16 11.14 -25.35 -12.37
C GLU A 16 11.04 -25.25 -10.84
N LEU A 17 11.98 -24.60 -10.17
CA LEU A 17 11.93 -24.38 -8.72
C LEU A 17 10.68 -23.59 -8.32
N VAL A 18 10.38 -22.51 -9.05
CA VAL A 18 9.21 -21.68 -8.82
C VAL A 18 7.93 -22.48 -9.03
N GLU A 19 7.84 -23.28 -10.08
CA GLU A 19 6.70 -24.15 -10.33
C GLU A 19 6.47 -25.16 -9.20
N HIS A 20 7.54 -25.83 -8.72
CA HIS A 20 7.45 -26.75 -7.58
C HIS A 20 7.01 -26.05 -6.29
N ILE A 21 7.50 -24.82 -6.04
CA ILE A 21 7.05 -24.02 -4.90
C ILE A 21 5.55 -23.76 -5.00
N HIS A 22 5.06 -23.28 -6.15
CA HIS A 22 3.63 -23.02 -6.34
C HIS A 22 2.79 -24.30 -6.24
N GLU A 23 3.26 -25.42 -6.79
CA GLU A 23 2.56 -26.70 -6.68
C GLU A 23 2.47 -27.17 -5.22
N ARG A 24 3.57 -27.04 -4.45
CA ARG A 24 3.54 -27.38 -3.03
C ARG A 24 2.60 -26.49 -2.24
N LEU A 25 2.55 -25.18 -2.52
CA LEU A 25 1.60 -24.27 -1.88
C LEU A 25 0.15 -24.66 -2.15
N ARG A 26 -0.18 -25.07 -3.40
CA ARG A 26 -1.51 -25.60 -3.75
C ARG A 26 -1.81 -26.92 -3.04
N ALA A 27 -0.81 -27.80 -2.90
CA ALA A 27 -0.96 -29.05 -2.17
C ALA A 27 -1.23 -28.81 -0.68
N VAL A 28 -0.48 -27.91 -0.04
CA VAL A 28 -0.71 -27.51 1.36
C VAL A 28 -2.12 -26.92 1.54
N ARG A 29 -2.59 -26.12 0.57
CA ARG A 29 -3.96 -25.61 0.60
C ARG A 29 -4.99 -26.74 0.62
N LYS A 30 -4.84 -27.73 -0.26
CA LYS A 30 -5.73 -28.92 -0.29
C LYS A 30 -5.66 -29.72 0.99
N GLU A 31 -4.46 -29.99 1.51
CA GLU A 31 -4.28 -30.72 2.79
C GLU A 31 -4.99 -30.02 3.96
N LEU A 32 -5.01 -28.69 3.96
CA LEU A 32 -5.72 -27.89 4.96
C LEU A 32 -7.24 -27.94 4.77
N ASP A 33 -7.73 -27.78 3.54
CA ASP A 33 -9.16 -27.83 3.23
C ASP A 33 -9.75 -29.25 3.48
N ASP A 34 -8.96 -30.30 3.25
CA ASP A 34 -9.32 -31.71 3.50
C ASP A 34 -9.22 -32.10 4.99
N GLY A 35 -8.73 -31.20 5.85
CA GLY A 35 -8.60 -31.45 7.29
C GLY A 35 -7.54 -32.50 7.66
N LEU A 36 -6.54 -32.71 6.80
CA LEU A 36 -5.47 -33.70 7.01
C LEU A 36 -4.39 -33.22 8.00
N VAL A 37 -4.47 -31.97 8.43
CA VAL A 37 -3.49 -31.32 9.31
C VAL A 37 -3.94 -31.43 10.76
N ASP A 38 -3.09 -32.02 11.60
CA ASP A 38 -3.34 -32.13 13.04
C ASP A 38 -3.51 -30.76 13.71
N MET A 39 -4.47 -30.68 14.64
CA MET A 39 -4.82 -29.49 15.41
C MET A 39 -3.63 -28.90 16.17
N CYS A 40 -2.69 -29.75 16.61
CA CYS A 40 -1.49 -29.31 17.31
C CYS A 40 -0.62 -28.36 16.46
N LYS A 41 -0.69 -28.42 15.12
CA LYS A 41 0.08 -27.54 14.21
C LYS A 41 -0.49 -26.12 14.13
N PHE A 42 -1.73 -25.90 14.58
CA PHE A 42 -2.37 -24.59 14.62
C PHE A 42 -2.21 -23.87 15.96
N GLU A 43 -1.67 -24.54 16.98
CA GLU A 43 -1.46 -23.95 18.30
C GLU A 43 -0.36 -22.89 18.25
N ILE A 44 -0.73 -21.64 18.55
CA ILE A 44 0.20 -20.52 18.69
C ILE A 44 0.47 -20.33 20.17
N MET A 45 1.74 -20.45 20.56
CA MET A 45 2.19 -20.24 21.94
C MET A 45 2.78 -18.85 22.09
N LYS A 46 2.34 -18.10 23.11
CA LYS A 46 2.91 -16.78 23.42
C LYS A 46 3.00 -16.56 24.93
N GLN A 47 4.12 -15.97 25.35
CA GLN A 47 4.37 -15.65 26.75
C GLN A 47 3.68 -14.34 27.15
N LEU A 48 3.06 -14.33 28.32
CA LEU A 48 2.51 -13.13 28.95
C LEU A 48 3.65 -12.27 29.52
N THR A 49 3.74 -11.03 29.05
CA THR A 49 4.74 -10.06 29.51
C THR A 49 4.27 -9.23 30.72
N ARG A 50 2.94 -9.16 30.90
CA ARG A 50 2.24 -8.52 32.03
C ARG A 50 1.16 -9.48 32.54
N ASP A 51 0.54 -9.15 33.67
CA ASP A 51 -0.62 -9.91 34.12
C ASP A 51 -1.82 -9.67 33.19
N PRO A 52 -2.68 -10.68 32.97
CA PRO A 52 -3.79 -10.59 31.99
C PRO A 52 -4.69 -9.35 32.18
N SER A 53 -4.88 -8.89 33.43
CA SER A 53 -5.69 -7.71 33.77
C SER A 53 -5.01 -6.36 33.50
N GLU A 54 -3.68 -6.31 33.33
CA GLU A 54 -2.90 -5.08 33.15
C GLU A 54 -2.64 -4.71 31.69
N TYR A 55 -3.14 -5.51 30.74
CA TYR A 55 -3.06 -5.21 29.32
C TYR A 55 -4.02 -4.08 28.97
N ALA A 56 -3.50 -2.98 28.42
CA ALA A 56 -4.31 -1.84 28.00
C ALA A 56 -5.19 -2.13 26.76
N ASP A 57 -4.78 -3.09 25.91
CA ASP A 57 -5.46 -3.42 24.66
C ASP A 57 -5.66 -4.94 24.52
N ILE A 58 -6.51 -5.48 25.40
CA ILE A 58 -6.83 -6.91 25.46
C ILE A 58 -7.46 -7.39 24.15
N LYS A 59 -8.28 -6.53 23.51
CA LYS A 59 -9.00 -6.85 22.27
C LYS A 59 -8.09 -7.03 21.06
N ALA A 60 -6.88 -6.47 21.09
CA ALA A 60 -5.88 -6.64 20.03
C ALA A 60 -4.89 -7.77 20.30
N GLN A 61 -4.87 -8.35 21.51
CA GLN A 61 -3.87 -9.33 21.94
C GLN A 61 -4.52 -10.70 22.25
N PRO A 62 -4.48 -11.68 21.33
CA PRO A 62 -5.21 -12.94 21.48
C PRO A 62 -4.83 -13.74 22.74
N HIS A 63 -3.52 -13.96 22.97
CA HIS A 63 -3.02 -14.63 24.19
C HIS A 63 -3.48 -14.00 25.52
N ALA A 64 -3.57 -12.66 25.60
CA ALA A 64 -4.04 -11.98 26.81
C ALA A 64 -5.55 -12.14 26.99
N ALA A 65 -6.32 -12.07 25.89
CA ALA A 65 -7.77 -12.29 25.91
C ALA A 65 -8.14 -13.72 26.33
N VAL A 66 -7.43 -14.72 25.81
CA VAL A 66 -7.60 -16.14 26.18
C VAL A 66 -7.23 -16.35 27.65
N ALA A 67 -6.09 -15.84 28.10
CA ALA A 67 -5.64 -15.98 29.49
C ALA A 67 -6.64 -15.37 30.47
N LEU A 68 -7.14 -14.17 30.19
CA LEU A 68 -8.14 -13.51 31.04
C LEU A 68 -9.42 -14.35 31.12
N ARG A 69 -9.94 -14.79 29.97
CA ARG A 69 -11.16 -15.60 29.91
C ARG A 69 -11.01 -16.93 30.65
N LEU A 70 -9.89 -17.61 30.49
CA LEU A 70 -9.63 -18.87 31.21
C LEU A 70 -9.45 -18.66 32.71
N ASN A 71 -8.86 -17.54 33.14
CA ASN A 71 -8.75 -17.18 34.56
C ASN A 71 -10.14 -16.96 35.19
N GLU A 72 -11.08 -16.36 34.45
CA GLU A 72 -12.47 -16.17 34.91
C GLU A 72 -13.22 -17.50 35.09
N THR A 73 -12.89 -18.55 34.31
CA THR A 73 -13.49 -19.88 34.50
C THR A 73 -13.04 -20.59 35.78
N GLY A 74 -11.98 -20.11 36.44
CA GLY A 74 -11.41 -20.70 37.65
C GLY A 74 -10.68 -22.04 37.45
N GLN A 75 -10.63 -22.58 36.24
CA GLN A 75 -9.91 -23.83 35.93
C GLN A 75 -8.42 -23.59 35.65
N PHE A 76 -8.05 -22.38 35.25
CA PHE A 76 -6.69 -21.99 34.94
C PHE A 76 -6.31 -20.71 35.70
N HIS A 77 -5.03 -20.55 36.00
CA HIS A 77 -4.50 -19.39 36.71
C HIS A 77 -3.21 -18.90 36.04
N PHE A 78 -3.36 -18.23 34.91
CA PHE A 78 -2.27 -17.60 34.16
C PHE A 78 -1.83 -16.29 34.82
N HIS A 79 -0.53 -16.15 35.02
CA HIS A 79 0.12 -14.96 35.55
C HIS A 79 1.19 -14.45 34.58
N ARG A 80 1.77 -13.30 34.90
CA ARG A 80 2.93 -12.78 34.18
C ARG A 80 4.04 -13.84 34.07
N GLY A 81 4.52 -14.06 32.86
CA GLY A 81 5.59 -15.01 32.53
C GLY A 81 5.09 -16.36 32.02
N ASP A 82 3.80 -16.66 32.14
CA ASP A 82 3.24 -17.93 31.67
C ASP A 82 3.06 -17.96 30.15
N ILE A 83 3.14 -19.16 29.58
CA ILE A 83 2.94 -19.40 28.15
C ILE A 83 1.48 -19.82 27.93
N VAL A 84 0.78 -19.07 27.09
CA VAL A 84 -0.61 -19.32 26.73
C VAL A 84 -0.64 -19.83 25.29
N SER A 85 -1.24 -21.00 25.09
CA SER A 85 -1.54 -21.55 23.77
C SER A 85 -2.94 -21.13 23.32
N TYR A 86 -3.09 -20.82 22.04
CA TYR A 86 -4.39 -20.51 21.46
C TYR A 86 -4.43 -20.87 19.97
N ILE A 87 -5.64 -21.08 19.47
CA ILE A 87 -5.97 -21.37 18.08
C ILE A 87 -7.00 -20.33 17.63
N ILE A 88 -6.89 -19.83 16.41
CA ILE A 88 -7.87 -18.90 15.84
C ILE A 88 -8.97 -19.71 15.15
N CYS A 89 -10.21 -19.49 15.58
CA CYS A 89 -11.38 -20.21 15.06
C CYS A 89 -12.35 -19.26 14.38
N GLU A 90 -13.11 -19.77 13.42
CA GLU A 90 -14.29 -19.12 12.88
C GLU A 90 -15.48 -19.45 13.79
N ASP A 91 -15.96 -18.44 14.51
CA ASP A 91 -17.06 -18.55 15.48
C ASP A 91 -18.36 -17.91 14.95
N GLY A 92 -18.41 -17.60 13.66
CA GLY A 92 -19.54 -16.91 13.00
C GLY A 92 -19.72 -15.44 13.40
N THR A 93 -18.84 -14.91 14.26
CA THR A 93 -18.88 -13.50 14.65
C THR A 93 -18.03 -12.67 13.70
N GLY A 94 -18.49 -11.46 13.35
CA GLY A 94 -17.70 -10.48 12.59
C GLY A 94 -16.57 -9.84 13.39
N ASN A 95 -16.13 -10.48 14.48
CA ASN A 95 -15.11 -9.98 15.39
C ASN A 95 -13.70 -10.15 14.80
N SER A 96 -12.76 -9.37 15.34
CA SER A 96 -11.37 -9.45 14.90
C SER A 96 -10.76 -10.82 15.24
N ALA A 97 -9.77 -11.27 14.46
CA ALA A 97 -9.08 -12.54 14.70
C ALA A 97 -8.53 -12.66 16.13
N ALA A 98 -8.08 -11.54 16.73
CA ALA A 98 -7.59 -11.52 18.11
C ALA A 98 -8.67 -11.88 19.15
N GLN A 99 -9.94 -11.60 18.87
CA GLN A 99 -11.07 -11.93 19.74
C GLN A 99 -11.59 -13.34 19.52
N ARG A 100 -11.33 -13.91 18.34
CA ARG A 100 -11.69 -15.29 17.97
C ARG A 100 -10.60 -16.31 18.29
N ALA A 101 -9.76 -16.00 19.28
CA ALA A 101 -8.74 -16.89 19.80
C ALA A 101 -9.32 -17.77 20.91
N TYR A 102 -9.07 -19.07 20.84
CA TYR A 102 -9.58 -20.09 21.77
C TYR A 102 -8.50 -21.06 22.19
N HIS A 103 -8.56 -21.56 23.43
CA HIS A 103 -7.67 -22.62 23.88
C HIS A 103 -8.21 -24.00 23.44
N ARG A 104 -7.33 -24.99 23.33
CA ARG A 104 -7.69 -26.35 22.88
C ARG A 104 -8.78 -27.00 23.73
N SER A 105 -8.80 -26.75 25.04
CA SER A 105 -9.86 -27.24 25.93
C SER A 105 -11.23 -26.65 25.58
N GLU A 106 -11.28 -25.38 25.18
CA GLU A 106 -12.53 -24.70 24.79
C GLU A 106 -13.06 -25.27 23.47
N ILE A 107 -12.18 -25.55 22.51
CA ILE A 107 -12.53 -26.15 21.21
C ILE A 107 -13.04 -27.59 21.41
N ALA A 108 -12.38 -28.38 22.27
CA ALA A 108 -12.83 -29.73 22.59
C ALA A 108 -14.24 -29.75 23.25
N SER A 109 -14.58 -28.69 23.98
CA SER A 109 -15.90 -28.55 24.62
C SER A 109 -17.00 -27.99 23.71
N ARG A 110 -16.64 -27.32 22.61
CA ARG A 110 -17.57 -26.61 21.72
C ARG A 110 -17.40 -27.09 20.28
N SER A 111 -18.28 -27.99 19.84
CA SER A 111 -18.26 -28.59 18.49
C SER A 111 -18.59 -27.62 17.35
N GLU A 112 -19.01 -26.40 17.64
CA GLU A 112 -19.35 -25.36 16.66
C GLU A 112 -18.13 -24.55 16.20
N LEU A 113 -17.00 -24.64 16.91
CA LEU A 113 -15.79 -23.87 16.60
C LEU A 113 -14.95 -24.61 15.55
N VAL A 114 -14.85 -24.03 14.35
CA VAL A 114 -14.00 -24.52 13.27
C VAL A 114 -12.73 -23.68 13.19
N VAL A 115 -11.59 -24.25 12.82
CA VAL A 115 -10.34 -23.49 12.64
C VAL A 115 -10.46 -22.54 11.45
N ASP A 116 -10.02 -21.29 11.62
CA ASP A 116 -10.00 -20.29 10.54
C ASP A 116 -8.79 -20.53 9.62
N ILE A 117 -8.93 -21.44 8.65
CA ILE A 117 -7.85 -21.81 7.71
C ILE A 117 -7.32 -20.58 6.96
N LEU A 118 -8.22 -19.67 6.55
CA LEU A 118 -7.86 -18.46 5.81
C LEU A 118 -6.95 -17.54 6.63
N TYR A 119 -7.20 -17.41 7.93
CA TYR A 119 -6.32 -16.65 8.82
C TYR A 119 -4.90 -17.22 8.85
N TYR A 120 -4.73 -18.53 8.99
CA TYR A 120 -3.40 -19.15 9.03
C TYR A 120 -2.68 -19.01 7.69
N LEU A 121 -3.40 -19.18 6.58
CA LEU A 121 -2.84 -18.98 5.25
C LEU A 121 -2.36 -17.54 5.04
N ALA A 122 -3.19 -16.54 5.37
CA ALA A 122 -2.89 -15.13 5.14
C ALA A 122 -1.88 -14.53 6.13
N GLN A 123 -1.94 -14.92 7.41
CA GLN A 123 -1.17 -14.27 8.47
C GLN A 123 0.08 -15.07 8.89
N GLN A 124 0.12 -16.39 8.67
CA GLN A 124 1.23 -17.25 9.08
C GLN A 124 2.03 -17.81 7.90
N VAL A 125 1.35 -18.41 6.92
CA VAL A 125 2.03 -19.09 5.80
C VAL A 125 2.52 -18.09 4.77
N HIS A 126 1.61 -17.25 4.23
CA HIS A 126 1.91 -16.32 3.14
C HIS A 126 3.09 -15.40 3.43
N PRO A 127 3.17 -14.69 4.59
CA PRO A 127 4.27 -13.77 4.84
C PRO A 127 5.64 -14.45 4.94
N VAL A 128 5.68 -15.69 5.47
CA VAL A 128 6.92 -16.46 5.60
C VAL A 128 7.41 -16.91 4.22
N VAL A 129 6.50 -17.41 3.39
CA VAL A 129 6.82 -17.84 2.02
C VAL A 129 7.25 -16.65 1.17
N CYS A 130 6.54 -15.52 1.25
CA CYS A 130 6.91 -14.30 0.55
C CYS A 130 8.32 -13.83 0.90
N ARG A 131 8.74 -13.86 2.17
CA ARG A 131 10.10 -13.47 2.57
C ARG A 131 11.17 -14.42 2.04
N LEU A 132 10.87 -15.71 1.96
CA LEU A 132 11.81 -16.70 1.42
C LEU A 132 11.97 -16.58 -0.10
N CYS A 133 10.87 -16.24 -0.79
CA CYS A 133 10.83 -16.09 -2.24
C CYS A 133 11.12 -14.66 -2.71
N GLU A 134 11.24 -13.68 -1.81
CA GLU A 134 11.52 -12.26 -2.14
C GLU A 134 12.74 -12.05 -3.04
N PRO A 135 13.85 -12.81 -2.90
CA PRO A 135 15.01 -12.68 -3.78
C PRO A 135 14.85 -13.36 -5.16
N ILE A 136 13.74 -14.07 -5.41
CA ILE A 136 13.51 -14.81 -6.66
C ILE A 136 12.72 -13.92 -7.61
N GLU A 137 13.35 -13.46 -8.69
CA GLU A 137 12.76 -12.50 -9.64
C GLU A 137 11.54 -13.05 -10.38
N GLU A 138 11.49 -14.37 -10.56
CA GLU A 138 10.49 -15.07 -11.35
C GLU A 138 9.15 -15.27 -10.61
N THR A 139 9.05 -14.88 -9.33
CA THR A 139 7.81 -14.97 -8.53
C THR A 139 7.52 -13.68 -7.76
N ASP A 140 6.26 -13.44 -7.42
CA ASP A 140 5.86 -12.28 -6.61
C ASP A 140 4.83 -12.64 -5.53
N ALA A 141 4.61 -11.71 -4.59
CA ALA A 141 3.67 -11.90 -3.50
C ALA A 141 2.21 -12.15 -3.96
N ILE A 142 1.87 -11.73 -5.19
CA ILE A 142 0.55 -11.91 -5.79
C ILE A 142 0.38 -13.34 -6.27
N GLN A 143 1.35 -13.87 -7.01
CA GLN A 143 1.37 -15.26 -7.49
C GLN A 143 1.39 -16.25 -6.31
N ILE A 144 2.12 -15.92 -5.24
CA ILE A 144 2.13 -16.72 -4.01
C ILE A 144 0.74 -16.69 -3.33
N ALA A 145 0.09 -15.52 -3.23
CA ALA A 145 -1.27 -15.40 -2.69
C ALA A 145 -2.30 -16.19 -3.52
N GLN A 146 -2.19 -16.14 -4.85
CA GLN A 146 -3.04 -16.90 -5.76
C GLN A 146 -2.84 -18.41 -5.59
N ALA A 147 -1.60 -18.88 -5.45
CA ALA A 147 -1.32 -20.29 -5.22
C ALA A 147 -1.88 -20.80 -3.87
N LEU A 148 -1.95 -19.94 -2.86
CA LEU A 148 -2.57 -20.24 -1.55
C LEU A 148 -4.10 -20.04 -1.53
N GLY A 149 -4.70 -19.51 -2.59
CA GLY A 149 -6.13 -19.23 -2.68
C GLY A 149 -6.60 -18.09 -1.76
N ILE A 150 -5.74 -17.08 -1.54
CA ILE A 150 -6.03 -15.89 -0.72
C ILE A 150 -6.33 -14.71 -1.66
N ASP A 151 -7.17 -13.76 -1.23
CA ASP A 151 -7.45 -12.55 -2.01
C ASP A 151 -6.17 -11.75 -2.27
N SER A 152 -5.77 -11.68 -3.54
CA SER A 152 -4.56 -11.00 -3.99
C SER A 152 -4.67 -9.46 -3.95
N SER A 153 -5.88 -8.91 -3.79
CA SER A 153 -6.12 -7.46 -3.89
C SER A 153 -5.37 -6.64 -2.84
N ALA A 154 -5.21 -7.18 -1.62
CA ALA A 154 -4.52 -6.53 -0.51
C ALA A 154 -2.97 -6.49 -0.68
N TYR A 155 -2.41 -7.34 -1.54
CA TYR A 155 -0.96 -7.53 -1.66
C TYR A 155 -0.33 -6.73 -2.82
N HIS A 156 -1.14 -6.04 -3.63
CA HIS A 156 -0.65 -5.20 -4.74
C HIS A 156 0.29 -4.06 -4.31
N SER A 157 0.19 -3.58 -3.07
CA SER A 157 1.07 -2.52 -2.58
C SER A 157 2.51 -3.01 -2.32
N HIS A 158 2.69 -4.27 -1.90
CA HIS A 158 4.01 -4.81 -1.54
C HIS A 158 4.84 -5.23 -2.76
N ALA A 159 4.23 -5.86 -3.77
CA ALA A 159 4.94 -6.38 -4.97
C ALA A 159 5.71 -5.30 -5.78
N THR A 160 5.37 -4.04 -5.58
CA THR A 160 5.93 -2.89 -6.32
C THR A 160 6.89 -2.01 -5.52
N ILE A 161 6.81 -1.99 -4.19
CA ILE A 161 7.74 -1.16 -3.38
C ILE A 161 9.17 -1.67 -3.58
N ASN A 162 9.34 -2.98 -3.81
CA ASN A 162 10.64 -3.59 -4.08
C ASN A 162 11.15 -3.37 -5.51
N LYS A 163 10.26 -3.16 -6.50
CA LYS A 163 10.68 -2.84 -7.88
C LYS A 163 11.28 -1.45 -8.03
N ASP A 164 10.99 -0.54 -7.11
CA ASP A 164 11.52 0.83 -7.12
C ASP A 164 13.02 0.89 -6.78
N ASN A 165 13.64 -0.19 -6.28
CA ASN A 165 15.09 -0.21 -5.99
C ASN A 165 15.96 -0.61 -7.20
N ASP A 166 15.44 -1.41 -8.14
CA ASP A 166 16.26 -1.99 -9.22
C ASP A 166 16.01 -1.40 -10.61
N ASP A 167 14.89 -0.69 -10.84
CA ASP A 167 14.59 -0.16 -12.18
C ASP A 167 15.01 1.31 -12.34
N LEU A 168 16.32 1.51 -12.49
CA LEU A 168 16.87 2.77 -13.03
C LEU A 168 16.73 2.80 -14.56
N SER A 169 15.54 2.46 -15.08
CA SER A 169 15.23 2.58 -16.49
C SER A 169 15.13 4.06 -16.87
N LEU A 170 16.01 4.46 -17.78
CA LEU A 170 16.15 5.82 -18.30
C LEU A 170 14.96 6.27 -19.17
N GLU A 171 13.93 5.43 -19.34
CA GLU A 171 12.66 5.81 -19.94
C GLU A 171 11.70 6.31 -18.84
N PHE A 172 11.76 7.62 -18.58
CA PHE A 172 10.89 8.39 -17.68
C PHE A 172 9.39 8.40 -18.10
N ALA A 173 8.80 7.26 -18.43
CA ALA A 173 7.35 7.13 -18.47
C ALA A 173 6.85 7.06 -17.03
N HIS A 174 6.74 8.24 -16.37
CA HIS A 174 6.22 8.33 -15.01
C HIS A 174 4.87 7.59 -14.91
N ASN A 175 4.87 6.46 -14.20
CA ASN A 175 3.67 5.66 -14.01
C ASN A 175 2.78 6.31 -12.93
N PHE A 176 1.93 7.25 -13.34
CA PHE A 176 1.02 7.96 -12.45
C PHE A 176 -0.23 7.16 -12.05
N SER A 177 -0.25 5.83 -12.23
CA SER A 177 -1.40 4.97 -11.88
C SER A 177 -1.82 5.11 -10.41
N ARG A 178 -0.84 5.27 -9.51
CA ARG A 178 -1.02 5.41 -8.05
C ARG A 178 -1.35 6.82 -7.60
N CYS A 179 -1.15 7.81 -8.47
CA CYS A 179 -1.45 9.19 -8.18
C CYS A 179 -2.97 9.38 -8.11
N ARG A 180 -3.39 10.20 -7.17
CA ARG A 180 -4.77 10.62 -7.01
C ARG A 180 -5.14 11.58 -8.14
N PRO A 181 -6.32 11.41 -8.75
CA PRO A 181 -6.81 12.36 -9.75
C PRO A 181 -7.01 13.74 -9.12
N PHE A 182 -7.01 14.77 -9.97
CA PHE A 182 -7.45 16.09 -9.54
C PHE A 182 -8.98 16.07 -9.40
N THR A 183 -9.48 16.22 -8.17
CA THR A 183 -10.91 16.11 -7.86
C THR A 183 -11.48 17.40 -7.32
N PHE A 184 -12.63 17.82 -7.85
CA PHE A 184 -13.37 18.99 -7.36
C PHE A 184 -14.87 18.81 -7.55
N LEU A 185 -15.68 19.66 -6.89
CA LEU A 185 -17.12 19.69 -7.09
C LEU A 185 -17.47 20.67 -8.20
N CYS A 186 -18.45 20.32 -9.01
CA CYS A 186 -18.97 21.22 -10.03
C CYS A 186 -19.45 22.54 -9.36
N PRO A 187 -18.99 23.72 -9.82
CA PRO A 187 -19.29 25.00 -9.16
C PRO A 187 -20.74 25.43 -9.31
N TYR A 188 -21.48 24.84 -10.26
CA TYR A 188 -22.90 25.10 -10.44
C TYR A 188 -23.72 24.44 -9.32
N LYS A 189 -24.46 25.27 -8.57
CA LYS A 189 -25.26 24.85 -7.41
C LYS A 189 -26.26 23.72 -7.71
N ASP A 190 -26.81 23.68 -8.92
CA ASP A 190 -27.80 22.66 -9.32
C ASP A 190 -27.15 21.32 -9.71
N CYS A 191 -25.83 21.27 -9.89
CA CYS A 191 -25.13 20.07 -10.33
C CYS A 191 -24.41 19.37 -9.18
N GLY A 192 -23.54 20.09 -8.46
CA GLY A 192 -22.78 19.56 -7.31
C GLY A 192 -21.97 18.29 -7.56
N THR A 193 -21.83 17.84 -8.80
CA THR A 193 -21.21 16.54 -9.13
C THR A 193 -19.70 16.58 -8.89
N LYS A 194 -19.16 15.51 -8.30
CA LYS A 194 -17.71 15.31 -8.16
C LYS A 194 -17.09 14.97 -9.51
N ILE A 195 -16.15 15.79 -9.96
CA ILE A 195 -15.42 15.62 -11.22
C ILE A 195 -14.01 15.12 -10.88
N GLU A 196 -13.56 14.10 -11.60
CA GLU A 196 -12.22 13.53 -11.43
C GLU A 196 -11.43 13.63 -12.74
N VAL A 197 -10.30 14.32 -12.69
CA VAL A 197 -9.46 14.60 -13.86
C VAL A 197 -8.15 13.84 -13.75
N ARG A 198 -7.93 12.91 -14.68
CA ARG A 198 -6.66 12.17 -14.83
C ARG A 198 -5.84 12.55 -16.06
N LYS A 199 -6.48 13.09 -17.08
CA LYS A 199 -5.86 13.46 -18.36
C LYS A 199 -6.27 14.88 -18.72
N THR A 200 -5.31 15.63 -19.27
CA THR A 200 -5.51 17.00 -19.77
C THR A 200 -6.52 17.02 -20.91
N LEU A 201 -6.39 16.03 -21.80
CA LEU A 201 -7.22 15.85 -22.98
C LEU A 201 -8.09 14.60 -22.80
N GLN A 202 -9.37 14.75 -23.10
CA GLN A 202 -10.40 13.72 -22.97
C GLN A 202 -11.04 13.47 -24.34
N GLY A 203 -11.48 12.23 -24.58
CA GLY A 203 -12.05 11.79 -25.85
C GLY A 203 -11.08 11.02 -26.74
N GLU A 204 -11.62 10.46 -27.82
CA GLU A 204 -10.91 9.60 -28.77
C GLU A 204 -11.01 10.16 -30.20
N GLY A 205 -9.99 9.88 -31.02
CA GLY A 205 -9.95 10.31 -32.43
C GLY A 205 -9.96 11.83 -32.59
N LEU A 206 -10.85 12.36 -33.42
CA LEU A 206 -10.95 13.81 -33.69
C LEU A 206 -11.79 14.57 -32.64
N ASN A 207 -12.45 13.87 -31.72
CA ASN A 207 -13.32 14.43 -30.68
C ASN A 207 -12.60 14.65 -29.35
N VAL A 208 -11.39 15.18 -29.42
CA VAL A 208 -10.63 15.59 -28.25
C VAL A 208 -11.17 16.91 -27.70
N HIS A 209 -11.44 16.93 -26.40
CA HIS A 209 -11.85 18.11 -25.63
C HIS A 209 -11.01 18.20 -24.35
N LEU A 210 -10.98 19.39 -23.77
CA LEU A 210 -10.30 19.65 -22.51
C LEU A 210 -11.24 19.38 -21.34
N TRP A 211 -10.69 18.97 -20.20
CA TRP A 211 -11.48 18.78 -18.98
C TRP A 211 -12.16 20.06 -18.47
N LEU A 212 -11.67 21.23 -18.89
CA LEU A 212 -12.23 22.56 -18.60
C LEU A 212 -13.43 22.93 -19.47
N ASP A 213 -13.65 22.23 -20.59
CA ASP A 213 -14.63 22.65 -21.61
C ASP A 213 -16.06 22.59 -21.09
N ALA A 214 -16.41 21.52 -20.39
CA ALA A 214 -17.75 21.33 -19.87
C ALA A 214 -17.76 20.33 -18.71
N CYS A 215 -18.66 20.55 -17.76
CA CYS A 215 -18.97 19.53 -16.77
C CYS A 215 -19.54 18.27 -17.45
N PRO A 216 -19.09 17.06 -17.10
CA PRO A 216 -19.59 15.82 -17.72
C PRO A 216 -21.09 15.61 -17.54
N GLN A 217 -21.67 16.08 -16.43
CA GLN A 217 -23.10 15.97 -16.11
C GLN A 217 -23.92 17.14 -16.70
N CYS A 218 -23.70 18.36 -16.24
CA CYS A 218 -24.56 19.49 -16.63
C CYS A 218 -24.18 20.15 -17.96
N LYS A 219 -23.09 19.72 -18.61
CA LYS A 219 -22.56 20.24 -19.89
C LYS A 219 -22.28 21.75 -19.92
N ARG A 220 -22.30 22.41 -18.78
CA ARG A 220 -21.98 23.84 -18.64
C ARG A 220 -20.47 24.04 -18.58
N SER A 221 -19.99 25.13 -19.16
CA SER A 221 -18.56 25.48 -19.20
C SER A 221 -17.98 25.69 -17.81
N LEU A 222 -16.75 25.22 -17.58
CA LEU A 222 -16.02 25.41 -16.33
C LEU A 222 -15.01 26.58 -16.42
N LEU A 223 -14.81 27.16 -17.61
CA LEU A 223 -13.81 28.21 -17.86
C LEU A 223 -14.01 29.44 -16.96
N SER A 224 -15.25 29.87 -16.77
CA SER A 224 -15.59 31.04 -15.94
C SER A 224 -15.29 30.85 -14.44
N TYR A 225 -14.94 29.64 -14.00
CA TYR A 225 -14.62 29.32 -12.61
C TYR A 225 -13.12 29.03 -12.42
N ALA A 226 -12.26 29.63 -13.25
CA ALA A 226 -10.80 29.49 -13.18
C ALA A 226 -10.23 29.68 -11.76
N ASP A 227 -10.64 30.74 -11.05
CA ASP A 227 -10.18 31.03 -9.69
C ASP A 227 -10.56 29.94 -8.69
N TYR A 228 -11.78 29.42 -8.80
CA TYR A 228 -12.25 28.31 -7.97
C TYR A 228 -11.40 27.06 -8.22
N LEU A 229 -11.17 26.70 -9.48
CA LEU A 229 -10.37 25.53 -9.84
C LEU A 229 -8.91 25.68 -9.38
N THR A 230 -8.36 26.89 -9.48
CA THR A 230 -7.01 27.23 -9.02
C THR A 230 -6.89 27.04 -7.51
N ASN A 231 -7.89 27.52 -6.75
CA ASN A 231 -7.96 27.28 -5.31
C ASN A 231 -8.09 25.79 -4.97
N GLN A 232 -8.88 25.01 -5.73
CA GLN A 232 -8.98 23.56 -5.54
C GLN A 232 -7.63 22.86 -5.79
N LEU A 233 -6.85 23.29 -6.78
CA LEU A 233 -5.51 22.78 -7.01
C LEU A 233 -4.58 23.06 -5.83
N CYS A 234 -4.56 24.29 -5.31
CA CYS A 234 -3.81 24.63 -4.12
C CYS A 234 -4.20 23.75 -2.92
N LEU A 235 -5.50 23.54 -2.70
CA LEU A 235 -5.99 22.67 -1.62
C LEU A 235 -5.58 21.20 -1.83
N ALA A 236 -5.64 20.68 -3.06
CA ALA A 236 -5.21 19.32 -3.39
C ALA A 236 -3.70 19.13 -3.12
N GLN A 237 -2.87 20.08 -3.55
CA GLN A 237 -1.43 20.10 -3.29
C GLN A 237 -1.13 20.13 -1.79
N MET A 238 -1.76 21.04 -1.05
CA MET A 238 -1.62 21.12 0.41
C MET A 238 -2.10 19.85 1.12
N SER A 239 -3.15 19.21 0.62
CA SER A 239 -3.65 17.95 1.16
C SER A 239 -2.62 16.82 1.01
N ALA A 240 -1.98 16.70 -0.16
CA ALA A 240 -0.93 15.71 -0.40
C ALA A 240 0.26 15.92 0.57
N ILE A 241 0.67 17.17 0.76
CA ILE A 241 1.74 17.53 1.71
C ILE A 241 1.35 17.17 3.15
N ARG A 242 0.12 17.52 3.57
CA ARG A 242 -0.37 17.20 4.93
C ARG A 242 -0.41 15.69 5.17
N GLU A 243 -0.79 14.90 4.18
CA GLU A 243 -0.82 13.45 4.28
C GLU A 243 0.58 12.86 4.41
N TYR A 244 1.55 13.38 3.65
CA TYR A 244 2.95 13.01 3.81
C TYR A 244 3.44 13.24 5.25
N TYR A 245 3.22 14.44 5.81
CA TYR A 245 3.66 14.74 7.17
C TYR A 245 2.88 13.99 8.27
N LYS A 246 1.60 13.66 8.03
CA LYS A 246 0.77 12.87 8.95
C LYS A 246 0.93 11.36 8.80
N SER A 247 1.66 10.90 7.79
CA SER A 247 1.84 9.47 7.50
C SER A 247 2.50 8.75 8.68
N SER A 248 2.05 7.53 8.94
CA SER A 248 2.64 6.70 9.99
C SER A 248 3.86 5.96 9.44
N PHE A 249 4.69 5.47 10.34
CA PHE A 249 5.67 4.44 10.05
C PHE A 249 5.03 3.08 10.22
N THR A 250 5.28 2.17 9.28
CA THR A 250 4.85 0.78 9.30
C THR A 250 6.08 -0.12 9.23
N CYS A 251 6.06 -1.20 10.01
CA CYS A 251 7.07 -2.23 9.92
C CYS A 251 7.01 -2.89 8.53
N GLU A 252 8.17 -3.09 7.92
CA GLU A 252 8.34 -3.76 6.64
C GLU A 252 7.88 -5.22 6.69
N ASP A 253 7.99 -5.86 7.87
CA ASP A 253 7.48 -7.20 8.08
C ASP A 253 5.94 -7.20 8.20
N VAL A 254 5.31 -7.81 7.19
CA VAL A 254 3.85 -8.00 7.08
C VAL A 254 3.27 -8.76 8.28
N VAL A 255 4.01 -9.70 8.88
CA VAL A 255 3.56 -10.41 10.09
C VAL A 255 3.52 -9.48 11.29
N CYS A 256 4.54 -8.62 11.39
CA CYS A 256 4.65 -7.68 12.50
C CYS A 256 3.57 -6.60 12.40
N ALA A 257 3.41 -6.03 11.19
CA ALA A 257 2.46 -4.97 10.84
C ALA A 257 2.40 -3.82 11.86
N TYR A 258 3.48 -3.58 12.61
CA TYR A 258 3.50 -2.56 13.64
C TYR A 258 3.43 -1.18 13.01
N ARG A 259 2.52 -0.34 13.51
CA ARG A 259 2.29 1.00 13.01
C ARG A 259 2.44 2.02 14.14
N THR A 260 3.18 3.09 13.88
CA THR A 260 3.34 4.19 14.83
C THR A 260 3.49 5.53 14.13
N ARG A 261 3.03 6.61 14.77
CA ARG A 261 3.31 7.98 14.34
C ARG A 261 4.52 8.58 15.05
N MET A 262 5.02 7.90 16.08
CA MET A 262 6.20 8.36 16.81
C MET A 262 7.45 8.07 15.96
N HIS A 263 8.36 9.04 15.93
CA HIS A 263 9.66 8.82 15.33
C HIS A 263 10.43 7.76 16.12
N VAL A 264 10.95 6.78 15.39
CA VAL A 264 11.73 5.70 15.97
C VAL A 264 13.19 6.16 16.08
N LEU A 265 13.75 6.06 17.28
CA LEU A 265 15.10 6.53 17.59
C LEU A 265 16.16 5.41 17.50
N SER A 266 15.75 4.15 17.40
CA SER A 266 16.68 3.03 17.19
C SER A 266 16.98 2.91 15.70
N TRP A 267 18.25 3.03 15.33
CA TRP A 267 18.71 3.00 13.93
C TRP A 267 19.73 1.87 13.74
N SER A 268 19.57 1.13 12.65
CA SER A 268 20.57 0.23 12.07
C SER A 268 21.22 0.88 10.84
N ARG A 269 22.12 0.16 10.18
CA ARG A 269 22.71 0.59 8.90
C ARG A 269 21.67 0.78 7.79
N GLU A 270 20.59 0.02 7.84
CA GLU A 270 19.57 -0.04 6.80
C GLU A 270 18.39 0.91 7.07
N GLY A 271 18.16 1.29 8.33
CA GLY A 271 17.14 2.27 8.68
C GLY A 271 16.68 2.21 10.14
N ALA A 272 15.50 2.76 10.43
CA ALA A 272 14.94 2.77 11.78
C ALA A 272 14.40 1.38 12.16
N VAL A 273 14.89 0.78 13.25
CA VAL A 273 14.53 -0.59 13.67
C VAL A 273 13.17 -0.63 14.34
N CYS A 274 12.33 -1.58 13.95
CA CYS A 274 10.99 -1.75 14.52
C CYS A 274 11.05 -2.03 16.03
N PRO A 275 10.33 -1.25 16.87
CA PRO A 275 10.35 -1.44 18.31
C PRO A 275 9.53 -2.64 18.79
N LYS A 276 8.75 -3.30 17.90
CA LYS A 276 7.94 -4.48 18.23
C LYS A 276 8.68 -5.79 17.93
N CYS A 277 9.25 -5.94 16.73
CA CYS A 277 9.95 -7.17 16.35
C CYS A 277 11.46 -7.09 16.53
N HIS A 278 12.05 -5.89 16.68
CA HIS A 278 13.50 -5.65 16.82
C HIS A 278 14.39 -6.20 15.69
N VAL A 279 13.79 -6.72 14.62
CA VAL A 279 14.48 -7.32 13.48
C VAL A 279 14.32 -6.46 12.24
N SER A 280 13.08 -6.10 11.90
CA SER A 280 12.76 -5.45 10.63
C SER A 280 12.78 -3.92 10.74
N ILE A 281 12.80 -3.25 9.59
CA ILE A 281 12.88 -1.79 9.51
C ILE A 281 11.48 -1.17 9.49
N MET A 282 11.37 0.05 9.98
CA MET A 282 10.19 0.89 9.92
C MET A 282 10.28 1.78 8.68
N ARG A 283 9.34 1.63 7.75
CA ARG A 283 9.20 2.44 6.54
C ARG A 283 8.07 3.45 6.73
N ARG A 284 8.17 4.62 6.12
CA ARG A 284 7.08 5.60 6.11
C ARG A 284 6.05 5.20 5.05
N GLU A 285 4.77 5.14 5.40
CA GLU A 285 3.70 4.75 4.48
C GLU A 285 3.58 5.66 3.24
N LYS A 286 3.91 6.94 3.41
CA LYS A 286 3.99 7.91 2.32
C LYS A 286 5.41 8.42 2.24
N THR A 287 6.15 7.96 1.23
CA THR A 287 7.54 8.37 1.02
C THR A 287 7.61 9.76 0.38
N ALA A 288 8.79 10.38 0.43
CA ALA A 288 9.04 11.63 -0.27
C ALA A 288 8.91 11.46 -1.80
N ALA A 289 9.31 10.31 -2.33
CA ALA A 289 9.14 9.95 -3.74
C ALA A 289 7.67 9.93 -4.16
N MET A 290 6.79 9.29 -3.37
CA MET A 290 5.34 9.27 -3.66
C MET A 290 4.72 10.68 -3.65
N LEU A 291 5.19 11.56 -2.76
CA LEU A 291 4.75 12.96 -2.76
C LEU A 291 5.23 13.69 -4.02
N PHE A 292 6.50 13.50 -4.40
CA PHE A 292 7.06 14.06 -5.62
C PHE A 292 6.31 13.58 -6.86
N GLU A 293 6.06 12.29 -7.00
CA GLU A 293 5.26 11.72 -8.08
C GLU A 293 3.86 12.34 -8.17
N GLN A 294 3.17 12.51 -7.04
CA GLN A 294 1.86 13.14 -7.00
C GLN A 294 1.91 14.61 -7.46
N GLN A 295 2.95 15.35 -7.09
CA GLN A 295 3.15 16.74 -7.51
C GLN A 295 3.50 16.83 -8.99
N SER A 296 4.36 15.94 -9.47
CA SER A 296 4.73 15.81 -10.88
C SER A 296 3.53 15.40 -11.74
N PHE A 297 2.66 14.52 -11.24
CA PHE A 297 1.39 14.18 -11.89
C PHE A 297 0.52 15.42 -12.10
N PHE A 298 0.34 16.24 -11.06
CA PHE A 298 -0.40 17.49 -11.20
C PHE A 298 0.27 18.44 -12.19
N HIS A 299 1.59 18.56 -12.16
CA HIS A 299 2.33 19.36 -13.14
C HIS A 299 2.06 18.89 -14.58
N THR A 300 2.22 17.59 -14.87
CA THR A 300 1.94 17.02 -16.20
C THR A 300 0.48 17.20 -16.62
N LEU A 301 -0.47 17.17 -15.67
CA LEU A 301 -1.88 17.37 -15.97
C LEU A 301 -2.19 18.78 -16.50
N PHE A 302 -1.48 19.81 -16.03
CA PHE A 302 -1.71 21.20 -16.44
C PHE A 302 -0.74 21.68 -17.53
N ASP A 303 0.29 20.90 -17.87
CA ASP A 303 1.23 21.17 -18.98
C ASP A 303 0.58 20.92 -20.35
N LEU A 304 -0.29 21.86 -20.73
CA LEU A 304 -0.99 21.86 -22.01
C LEU A 304 -0.03 21.89 -23.22
N PRO A 305 1.07 22.68 -23.23
CA PRO A 305 2.03 22.65 -24.34
C PRO A 305 2.60 21.25 -24.60
N ASN A 306 2.98 20.53 -23.55
CA ASN A 306 3.51 19.17 -23.68
C ASN A 306 2.43 18.16 -24.07
N ALA A 307 1.22 18.27 -23.50
CA ALA A 307 0.08 17.46 -23.91
C ALA A 307 -0.24 17.61 -25.41
N LEU A 308 -0.12 18.83 -25.96
CA LEU A 308 -0.33 19.10 -27.37
C LEU A 308 0.76 18.51 -28.26
N ARG A 309 2.02 18.45 -27.83
CA ARG A 309 3.11 17.81 -28.60
C ARG A 309 2.83 16.33 -28.86
N ASN A 310 2.08 15.68 -27.96
CA ASN A 310 1.69 14.28 -28.09
C ASN A 310 0.41 14.08 -28.93
N CYS A 311 -0.21 15.16 -29.42
CA CYS A 311 -1.41 15.11 -30.26
C CYS A 311 -1.08 15.14 -31.76
N THR A 312 -2.00 14.67 -32.60
CA THR A 312 -1.88 14.78 -34.06
C THR A 312 -2.00 16.23 -34.54
N SER A 313 -1.45 16.53 -35.71
CA SER A 313 -1.46 17.88 -36.32
C SER A 313 -2.88 18.45 -36.48
N GLU A 314 -3.89 17.60 -36.72
CA GLU A 314 -5.29 18.02 -36.85
C GLU A 314 -5.92 18.37 -35.50
N GLN A 315 -5.66 17.59 -34.46
CA GLN A 315 -6.11 17.87 -33.09
C GLN A 315 -5.48 19.17 -32.57
N GLN A 316 -4.19 19.38 -32.82
CA GLN A 316 -3.49 20.61 -32.43
C GLN A 316 -4.10 21.84 -33.10
N LYS A 317 -4.39 21.78 -34.41
CA LYS A 317 -5.06 22.87 -35.13
C LYS A 317 -6.43 23.15 -34.53
N LYS A 318 -7.25 22.11 -34.29
CA LYS A 318 -8.59 22.25 -33.70
C LYS A 318 -8.57 22.89 -32.32
N LEU A 319 -7.58 22.58 -31.47
CA LEU A 319 -7.46 23.15 -30.13
C LEU A 319 -6.97 24.60 -30.15
N ARG A 320 -6.04 24.93 -31.06
CA ARG A 320 -5.47 26.29 -31.19
C ARG A 320 -6.39 27.30 -31.89
N THR A 321 -7.29 26.85 -32.75
CA THR A 321 -8.20 27.74 -33.49
C THR A 321 -9.49 28.07 -32.72
N ARG A 322 -9.63 27.60 -31.48
CA ARG A 322 -10.79 27.89 -30.64
C ARG A 322 -10.79 29.35 -30.21
N LYS A 323 -11.98 29.96 -30.17
CA LYS A 323 -12.16 31.34 -29.69
C LYS A 323 -11.63 31.53 -28.27
N ASP A 324 -11.84 30.53 -27.42
CA ASP A 324 -11.44 30.56 -26.00
C ASP A 324 -10.02 30.00 -25.77
N SER A 325 -9.26 29.75 -26.83
CA SER A 325 -7.92 29.14 -26.73
C SER A 325 -7.01 29.98 -25.82
N ASN A 326 -6.97 31.30 -25.98
CA ASN A 326 -6.07 32.13 -25.16
C ASN A 326 -6.40 32.06 -23.67
N GLU A 327 -7.68 32.03 -23.31
CA GLU A 327 -8.12 31.92 -21.92
C GLU A 327 -7.77 30.55 -21.34
N VAL A 328 -8.04 29.47 -22.07
CA VAL A 328 -7.65 28.10 -21.69
C VAL A 328 -6.15 27.99 -21.43
N PHE A 329 -5.32 28.48 -22.37
CA PHE A 329 -3.86 28.42 -22.23
C PHE A 329 -3.37 29.25 -21.04
N SER A 330 -4.00 30.40 -20.77
CA SER A 330 -3.67 31.23 -19.61
C SER A 330 -4.02 30.54 -18.29
N ILE A 331 -5.19 29.92 -18.19
CA ILE A 331 -5.61 29.17 -16.99
C ILE A 331 -4.66 28.00 -16.74
N HIS A 332 -4.35 27.22 -17.79
CA HIS A 332 -3.39 26.12 -17.69
C HIS A 332 -1.99 26.59 -17.27
N ALA A 333 -1.51 27.70 -17.82
CA ALA A 333 -0.22 28.29 -17.45
C ALA A 333 -0.20 28.73 -15.98
N GLY A 334 -1.26 29.38 -15.48
CA GLY A 334 -1.36 29.78 -14.08
C GLY A 334 -1.40 28.58 -13.12
N MET A 335 -2.15 27.54 -13.46
CA MET A 335 -2.17 26.28 -12.70
C MET A 335 -0.82 25.56 -12.72
N LEU A 336 -0.11 25.60 -13.85
CA LEU A 336 1.22 25.03 -13.99
C LEU A 336 2.25 25.79 -13.14
N GLU A 337 2.17 27.13 -13.09
CA GLU A 337 3.04 27.95 -12.25
C GLU A 337 2.87 27.64 -10.76
N ILE A 338 1.64 27.39 -10.31
CA ILE A 338 1.37 26.93 -8.94
C ILE A 338 2.05 25.58 -8.68
N CYS A 339 1.93 24.63 -9.61
CA CYS A 339 2.61 23.34 -9.50
C CYS A 339 4.13 23.49 -9.44
N ASN A 340 4.70 24.39 -10.26
CA ASN A 340 6.12 24.73 -10.21
C ASN A 340 6.52 25.33 -8.87
N GLY A 341 5.70 26.20 -8.28
CA GLY A 341 5.93 26.74 -6.95
C GLY A 341 5.99 25.66 -5.86
N PHE A 342 5.14 24.63 -5.93
CA PHE A 342 5.18 23.49 -5.01
C PHE A 342 6.38 22.58 -5.27
N LEU A 343 6.66 22.21 -6.53
CA LEU A 343 7.80 21.38 -6.91
C LEU A 343 9.14 22.05 -6.58
N ALA A 344 9.24 23.37 -6.74
CA ALA A 344 10.45 24.12 -6.39
C ALA A 344 10.75 24.09 -4.89
N ARG A 345 9.75 23.85 -4.02
CA ARG A 345 9.92 23.70 -2.57
C ARG A 345 10.14 22.25 -2.14
N ASN A 346 10.01 21.30 -3.06
CA ASN A 346 10.26 19.90 -2.78
C ASN A 346 11.75 19.62 -3.00
N ASP A 347 12.47 19.25 -1.94
CA ASP A 347 13.90 18.96 -2.02
C ASP A 347 14.21 17.76 -2.92
N PHE A 348 13.25 16.86 -3.13
CA PHE A 348 13.39 15.74 -4.07
C PHE A 348 13.55 16.21 -5.53
N ASN A 349 13.05 17.41 -5.86
CA ASN A 349 13.20 18.01 -7.18
C ASN A 349 14.56 18.72 -7.37
N ARG A 350 15.35 18.87 -6.31
CA ARG A 350 16.59 19.65 -6.32
C ARG A 350 17.80 18.75 -6.16
N VAL A 351 18.53 18.54 -7.25
CA VAL A 351 19.82 17.86 -7.23
C VAL A 351 20.93 18.91 -7.23
N SER A 352 21.55 19.12 -6.06
CA SER A 352 22.72 20.01 -5.97
C SER A 352 23.97 19.30 -6.51
N LEU A 353 24.29 19.55 -7.78
CA LEU A 353 25.50 19.02 -8.41
C LEU A 353 26.77 19.51 -7.69
N ALA A 354 26.74 20.72 -7.14
CA ALA A 354 27.85 21.26 -6.35
C ALA A 354 28.08 20.45 -5.06
N TYR A 355 27.01 19.97 -4.40
CA TYR A 355 27.11 19.10 -3.24
C TYR A 355 27.54 17.68 -3.63
N LEU A 356 26.98 17.12 -4.70
CA LEU A 356 27.37 15.78 -5.18
C LEU A 356 28.84 15.71 -5.58
N PHE A 357 29.37 16.77 -6.20
CA PHE A 357 30.73 16.82 -6.70
C PHE A 357 31.68 17.64 -5.81
N SER A 358 31.26 18.02 -4.61
CA SER A 358 32.14 18.78 -3.69
C SER A 358 33.39 18.00 -3.33
N SER A 359 33.27 16.67 -3.20
CA SER A 359 34.38 15.76 -2.89
C SER A 359 35.33 15.52 -4.07
N MET A 360 34.92 15.86 -5.30
CA MET A 360 35.77 15.77 -6.50
C MET A 360 36.53 17.06 -6.78
N ARG A 361 36.27 18.15 -6.04
CA ARG A 361 36.96 19.44 -6.18
C ARG A 361 38.22 19.57 -5.30
N THR A 362 38.50 18.60 -4.43
CA THR A 362 39.72 18.54 -3.62
C THR A 362 40.78 17.68 -4.31
N GLY A 363 41.19 18.09 -5.51
CA GLY A 363 42.26 17.47 -6.30
C GLY A 363 43.21 18.53 -6.83
#